data_AF-A0A7M3BPF3-F1
#
_entry.id   AF-A0A7M3BPF3-F1
#
_cell.length_a   1.000
_cell.length_b   1.000
_cell.length_c   1.000
_cell.angle_alpha   90.00
_cell.angle_beta   90.00
_cell.angle_gamma   90.00
#
_symmetry.space_group_name_H-M   'P 1'
#
loop_
_entity.id
_entity.type
_entity.pdbx_description
1 polymer ?
#
loop_
_entity_poly.entity_id
_entity_poly.type
_entity_poly.pdbx_seq_one_letter_code
_entity_poly.pdbx_strand_id
1 'polypeptide(L)'
;MTIAAEIARLAAVESFCPTAAILAETGFPTLARARVFDSRRPSVDLLDPGEEYTPVLSLFTRRSQSPRRGAGQGSVARNGSTILEVVAELAVAAKDEDGAEFVDAMAGSDPKARIVLSALCAQVRYVLTQGPTGAIFRRIVMAIESIDEEGFAVPELGLRWQRTTMLFDCQIPDDEFSPAGGLPMPAATIAALLPENSYARATLDNMAAQFAASAPLPVIDTIAFEVKQAGVSGQAGTAAAVEPPFADIED
;
A
#
# COMPACT_ATOMS: atom_id res chain seq x y z
N MET A 1 7.13 -6.89 -0.93
CA MET A 1 6.39 -5.65 -0.72
C MET A 1 6.80 -4.70 -1.85
N THR A 2 5.84 -4.23 -2.63
CA THR A 2 6.01 -3.32 -3.75
C THR A 2 5.72 -1.90 -3.29
N ILE A 3 6.37 -0.91 -3.89
CA ILE A 3 6.14 0.51 -3.59
C ILE A 3 4.72 0.88 -4.01
N ALA A 4 4.26 0.41 -5.18
CA ALA A 4 2.89 0.60 -5.66
C ALA A 4 1.81 0.21 -4.63
N ALA A 5 2.04 -0.80 -3.80
CA ALA A 5 1.12 -1.17 -2.71
C ALA A 5 1.06 -0.09 -1.62
N GLU A 6 2.20 0.47 -1.24
CA GLU A 6 2.26 1.59 -0.29
C GLU A 6 1.66 2.86 -0.88
N ILE A 7 1.83 3.10 -2.19
CA ILE A 7 1.17 4.21 -2.89
C ILE A 7 -0.35 4.05 -2.85
N ALA A 8 -0.87 2.83 -3.06
CA ALA A 8 -2.30 2.57 -2.97
C ALA A 8 -2.84 2.90 -1.58
N ARG A 9 -2.12 2.54 -0.51
CA ARG A 9 -2.47 2.89 0.87
C ARG A 9 -2.45 4.40 1.10
N LEU A 10 -1.38 5.10 0.69
CA LEU A 10 -1.29 6.56 0.83
C LEU A 10 -2.36 7.31 0.02
N ALA A 11 -2.67 6.83 -1.18
CA ALA A 11 -3.76 7.37 -1.99
C ALA A 11 -5.13 7.14 -1.32
N ALA A 12 -5.33 6.00 -0.65
CA ALA A 12 -6.53 5.76 0.14
C ALA A 12 -6.61 6.69 1.37
N VAL A 13 -5.49 6.98 2.05
CA VAL A 13 -5.43 7.96 3.15
C VAL A 13 -5.93 9.34 2.67
N GLU A 14 -5.36 9.86 1.57
CA GLU A 14 -5.81 11.13 0.99
C GLU A 14 -7.28 11.06 0.52
N SER A 15 -7.76 9.89 0.08
CA SER A 15 -9.15 9.70 -0.34
C SER A 15 -10.15 9.77 0.82
N PHE A 16 -9.79 9.26 1.99
CA PHE A 16 -10.63 9.30 3.21
C PHE A 16 -10.49 10.59 4.01
N CYS A 17 -9.29 11.19 3.97
CA CYS A 17 -8.97 12.42 4.66
C CYS A 17 -8.33 13.42 3.67
N PRO A 18 -9.12 14.01 2.76
CA PRO A 18 -8.57 14.93 1.77
C PRO A 18 -7.91 16.12 2.44
N THR A 19 -6.75 16.53 1.95
CA THR A 19 -6.01 17.69 2.47
C THR A 19 -6.87 18.95 2.44
N ALA A 20 -7.69 19.12 1.40
CA ALA A 20 -8.64 20.23 1.32
C ALA A 20 -9.69 20.22 2.46
N ALA A 21 -10.16 19.03 2.87
CA ALA A 21 -11.11 18.89 3.97
C ALA A 21 -10.46 19.14 5.34
N ILE A 22 -9.18 18.77 5.50
CA ILE A 22 -8.39 19.11 6.69
C ILE A 22 -8.27 20.64 6.81
N LEU A 23 -7.85 21.31 5.73
CA LEU A 23 -7.65 22.77 5.73
C LEU A 23 -8.95 23.56 5.97
N ALA A 24 -10.08 23.04 5.48
CA ALA A 24 -11.40 23.66 5.64
C ALA A 24 -12.13 23.20 6.92
N GLU A 25 -11.60 22.21 7.63
CA GLU A 25 -12.22 21.51 8.77
C GLU A 25 -13.65 20.96 8.47
N THR A 26 -13.97 20.75 7.19
CA THR A 26 -15.29 20.35 6.72
C THR A 26 -15.21 19.60 5.39
N GLY A 27 -16.30 18.97 4.96
CA GLY A 27 -16.35 18.24 3.70
C GLY A 27 -15.66 16.88 3.72
N PHE A 28 -15.41 16.31 4.91
CA PHE A 28 -14.89 14.96 5.03
C PHE A 28 -15.86 13.93 4.45
N PRO A 29 -15.36 12.93 3.70
CA PRO A 29 -16.22 11.96 3.03
C PRO A 29 -16.72 10.83 3.93
N THR A 30 -16.19 10.72 5.16
CA THR A 30 -16.55 9.67 6.12
C THR A 30 -16.79 10.25 7.52
N LEU A 31 -17.45 9.47 8.38
CA LEU A 31 -17.65 9.80 9.79
C LEU A 31 -16.33 9.90 10.59
N ALA A 32 -15.24 9.29 10.10
CA ALA A 32 -13.95 9.38 10.76
C ALA A 32 -13.29 10.76 10.65
N ARG A 33 -13.76 11.61 9.72
CA ARG A 33 -13.23 12.97 9.51
C ARG A 33 -11.71 12.95 9.33
N ALA A 34 -10.98 13.72 10.15
CA ALA A 34 -9.52 13.79 10.13
C ALA A 34 -8.83 12.59 10.79
N ARG A 35 -9.58 11.66 11.41
CA ARG A 35 -9.05 10.55 12.22
C ARG A 35 -8.81 9.31 11.34
N VAL A 36 -7.97 9.51 10.34
CA VAL A 36 -7.52 8.48 9.40
C VAL A 36 -6.03 8.26 9.64
N PHE A 37 -5.66 7.03 9.99
CA PHE A 37 -4.33 6.69 10.45
C PHE A 37 -3.62 5.80 9.45
N ASP A 38 -2.40 6.21 9.10
CA ASP A 38 -1.53 5.40 8.28
C ASP A 38 -0.68 4.46 9.13
N SER A 39 -0.85 3.15 8.93
CA SER A 39 0.03 2.09 9.44
C SER A 39 0.21 2.13 10.96
N ARG A 40 -0.77 2.70 11.68
CA ARG A 40 -0.78 2.83 13.14
C ARG A 40 -2.20 2.83 13.66
N ARG A 41 -2.33 2.54 14.95
CA ARG A 41 -3.60 2.65 15.68
C ARG A 41 -3.83 4.10 16.16
N PRO A 42 -5.09 4.49 16.45
CA PRO A 42 -5.37 5.71 17.19
C PRO A 42 -4.65 5.73 18.55
N SER A 43 -4.28 6.91 19.01
CA SER A 43 -3.91 7.18 20.41
C SER A 43 -5.08 7.81 21.15
N VAL A 44 -5.11 7.70 22.48
CA VAL A 44 -6.19 8.23 23.33
C VAL A 44 -6.38 9.74 23.12
N ASP A 45 -5.28 10.49 22.98
CA ASP A 45 -5.31 11.95 22.77
C ASP A 45 -6.04 12.41 21.49
N LEU A 46 -6.32 11.50 20.56
CA LEU A 46 -6.98 11.78 19.29
C LEU A 46 -8.48 11.41 19.31
N LEU A 47 -8.94 10.85 20.43
CA LEU A 47 -10.35 10.57 20.67
C LEU A 47 -11.06 11.83 21.16
N ASP A 48 -12.36 11.92 20.88
CA ASP A 48 -13.22 12.97 21.40
C ASP A 48 -13.66 12.63 22.83
N PRO A 49 -13.21 13.36 23.86
CA PRO A 49 -13.58 13.06 25.24
C PRO A 49 -15.04 13.42 25.55
N GLY A 50 -15.72 14.17 24.67
CA GLY A 50 -17.12 14.58 24.85
C GLY A 50 -18.14 13.61 24.26
N GLU A 51 -17.70 12.63 23.47
CA GLU A 51 -18.57 11.70 22.74
C GLU A 51 -18.49 10.28 23.30
N GLU A 52 -19.56 9.50 23.14
CA GLU A 52 -19.60 8.10 23.61
C GLU A 52 -18.57 7.21 22.89
N TYR A 53 -18.30 7.54 21.62
CA TYR A 53 -17.27 6.90 20.82
C TYR A 53 -16.82 7.83 19.70
N THR A 54 -15.61 7.59 19.23
CA THR A 54 -14.99 8.33 18.14
C THR A 54 -14.80 7.42 16.94
N PRO A 55 -15.50 7.64 15.82
CA PRO A 55 -15.24 6.92 14.58
C PRO A 55 -13.82 7.20 14.08
N VAL A 56 -13.06 6.16 13.76
CA VAL A 56 -11.72 6.27 13.19
C VAL A 56 -11.47 5.21 12.12
N LEU A 57 -10.49 5.45 11.26
CA LEU A 57 -10.00 4.51 10.26
C LEU A 57 -8.50 4.30 10.43
N SER A 58 -8.04 3.05 10.43
CA SER A 58 -6.61 2.72 10.37
C SER A 58 -6.33 1.89 9.12
N LEU A 59 -5.36 2.29 8.32
CA LEU A 59 -5.04 1.66 7.04
C LEU A 59 -3.71 0.92 7.11
N PHE A 60 -3.66 -0.30 6.57
CA PHE A 60 -2.46 -1.13 6.52
C PHE A 60 -2.31 -1.81 5.15
N THR A 61 -1.08 -2.05 4.73
CA THR A 61 -0.77 -2.94 3.61
C THR A 61 -0.62 -4.36 4.17
N ARG A 62 -1.68 -5.18 4.12
CA ARG A 62 -1.65 -6.52 4.74
C ARG A 62 -0.78 -7.50 3.96
N ARG A 63 -0.82 -7.41 2.64
CA ARG A 63 -0.09 -8.28 1.72
C ARG A 63 0.23 -7.49 0.47
N SER A 64 1.41 -7.69 -0.09
CA SER A 64 1.81 -7.13 -1.38
C SER A 64 2.62 -8.16 -2.15
N GLN A 65 2.25 -8.38 -3.41
CA GLN A 65 2.82 -9.40 -4.28
C GLN A 65 3.08 -8.86 -5.68
N SER A 66 4.16 -9.33 -6.28
CA SER A 66 4.42 -9.24 -7.72
C SER A 66 4.51 -10.67 -8.26
N PRO A 67 3.38 -11.35 -8.50
CA PRO A 67 3.40 -12.73 -8.96
C PRO A 67 4.04 -12.80 -10.34
N ARG A 68 5.13 -13.57 -10.47
CA ARG A 68 5.72 -13.87 -11.78
C ARG A 68 4.87 -14.94 -12.45
N ARG A 69 4.38 -14.66 -13.66
CA ARG A 69 3.86 -15.72 -14.54
C ARG A 69 5.05 -16.60 -14.93
N GLY A 70 4.91 -17.92 -14.80
CA GLY A 70 6.00 -18.88 -14.97
C GLY A 70 6.68 -18.82 -16.35
N ALA A 71 7.75 -19.61 -16.53
CA ALA A 71 8.70 -19.53 -17.65
C ALA A 71 8.10 -19.60 -19.08
N GLY A 72 6.82 -20.01 -19.24
CA GLY A 72 6.15 -20.16 -20.54
C GLY A 72 5.22 -19.01 -20.95
N GLN A 73 5.11 -17.93 -20.18
CA GLN A 73 4.26 -16.78 -20.52
C GLN A 73 5.11 -15.60 -20.99
N GLY A 74 4.79 -15.07 -22.17
CA GLY A 74 5.46 -13.90 -22.74
C GLY A 74 5.37 -12.69 -21.79
N SER A 75 6.41 -11.85 -21.82
CA SER A 75 6.54 -10.64 -21.01
C SER A 75 5.48 -9.60 -21.38
N VAL A 76 4.25 -9.78 -20.90
CA VAL A 76 3.20 -8.75 -20.91
C VAL A 76 3.21 -8.04 -19.55
N ALA A 77 2.76 -6.78 -19.54
CA ALA A 77 2.76 -5.87 -18.39
C ALA A 77 2.56 -6.58 -17.03
N ARG A 78 3.50 -6.32 -16.12
CA ARG A 78 3.55 -6.94 -14.79
C ARG A 78 2.52 -6.26 -13.91
N ASN A 79 1.54 -7.02 -13.44
CA ASN A 79 0.58 -6.55 -12.45
C ASN A 79 0.94 -7.19 -11.12
N GLY A 80 1.09 -6.36 -10.10
CA GLY A 80 1.09 -6.79 -8.71
C GLY A 80 -0.33 -6.98 -8.18
N SER A 81 -0.41 -7.53 -6.98
CA SER A 81 -1.62 -7.52 -6.17
C SER A 81 -1.29 -7.07 -4.75
N THR A 82 -2.25 -6.42 -4.10
CA THR A 82 -2.12 -5.99 -2.71
C THR A 82 -3.45 -6.11 -1.99
N ILE A 83 -3.40 -6.46 -0.71
CA ILE A 83 -4.57 -6.37 0.17
C ILE A 83 -4.43 -5.08 0.97
N LEU A 84 -5.26 -4.09 0.64
CA LEU A 84 -5.43 -2.91 1.47
C LEU A 84 -6.39 -3.27 2.60
N GLU A 85 -5.88 -3.22 3.83
CA GLU A 85 -6.66 -3.44 5.03
C GLU A 85 -7.11 -2.10 5.60
N VAL A 86 -8.42 -1.92 5.74
CA VAL A 86 -9.04 -0.75 6.37
C VAL A 86 -9.75 -1.22 7.63
N VAL A 87 -9.20 -0.87 8.79
CA VAL A 87 -9.83 -1.13 10.08
C VAL A 87 -10.73 0.05 10.42
N ALA A 88 -12.04 -0.18 10.36
CA ALA A 88 -13.06 0.77 10.80
C ALA A 88 -13.46 0.46 12.22
N GLU A 89 -13.41 1.45 13.11
CA GLU A 89 -13.76 1.26 14.51
C GLU A 89 -14.45 2.49 15.13
N LEU A 90 -15.28 2.22 16.14
CA LEU A 90 -15.80 3.23 17.05
C LEU A 90 -14.96 3.17 18.33
N ALA A 91 -13.92 4.00 18.35
CA ALA A 91 -12.90 4.01 19.40
C ALA A 91 -13.39 4.71 20.67
N VAL A 92 -13.07 4.13 21.82
CA VAL A 92 -13.38 4.65 23.16
C VAL A 92 -12.11 4.70 24.01
N ALA A 93 -12.02 5.67 24.90
CA ALA A 93 -11.01 5.68 25.95
C ALA A 93 -11.47 4.73 27.07
N ALA A 94 -10.79 3.58 27.20
CA ALA A 94 -11.00 2.63 28.28
C ALA A 94 -9.90 2.77 29.33
N LYS A 95 -10.19 2.37 30.57
CA LYS A 95 -9.21 2.33 31.67
C LYS A 95 -8.89 0.89 32.02
N ASP A 96 -7.61 0.60 32.18
CA ASP A 96 -7.16 -0.69 32.71
C ASP A 96 -7.31 -0.77 34.25
N GLU A 97 -6.86 -1.88 34.84
CA GLU A 97 -6.93 -2.11 36.29
C GLU A 97 -6.08 -1.10 37.08
N ASP A 98 -5.01 -0.56 36.48
CA ASP A 98 -4.13 0.44 37.07
C ASP A 98 -4.61 1.89 36.83
N GLY A 99 -5.73 2.05 36.10
CA GLY A 99 -6.34 3.34 35.77
C GLY A 99 -5.69 4.05 34.57
N ALA A 100 -4.75 3.41 33.87
CA ALA A 100 -4.17 3.96 32.65
C ALA A 100 -5.14 3.86 31.48
N GLU A 101 -5.20 4.92 30.68
CA GLU A 101 -6.11 5.00 29.55
C GLU A 101 -5.51 4.35 28.29
N PHE A 102 -6.32 3.55 27.60
CA PHE A 102 -5.99 2.95 26.33
C PHE A 102 -7.17 3.04 25.35
N VAL A 103 -6.89 2.87 24.06
CA VAL A 103 -7.95 2.86 23.04
C VAL A 103 -8.53 1.46 22.92
N ASP A 104 -9.84 1.35 23.14
CA ASP A 104 -10.63 0.15 22.89
C ASP A 104 -11.73 0.45 21.84
N ALA A 105 -12.39 -0.57 21.32
CA ALA A 105 -13.55 -0.46 20.43
C ALA A 105 -14.84 -0.97 21.09
N MET A 106 -14.84 -1.23 22.40
CA MET A 106 -16.05 -1.64 23.13
C MET A 106 -16.89 -0.43 23.54
N ALA A 107 -17.70 0.09 22.62
CA ALA A 107 -18.63 1.21 22.86
C ALA A 107 -19.84 0.84 23.75
N GLY A 108 -19.59 0.17 24.87
CA GLY A 108 -20.60 -0.16 25.89
C GLY A 108 -21.84 -0.86 25.35
N SER A 109 -23.00 -0.40 25.80
CA SER A 109 -24.32 -0.97 25.48
C SER A 109 -25.12 -0.14 24.46
N ASP A 110 -24.50 0.78 23.70
CA ASP A 110 -25.24 1.60 22.73
C ASP A 110 -25.86 0.71 21.63
N PRO A 111 -27.21 0.63 21.54
CA PRO A 111 -27.87 -0.14 20.49
C PRO A 111 -27.63 0.42 19.08
N LYS A 112 -27.20 1.68 18.95
CA LYS A 112 -27.01 2.37 17.66
C LYS A 112 -25.59 2.23 17.12
N ALA A 113 -24.60 1.99 17.96
CA ALA A 113 -23.18 1.89 17.58
C ALA A 113 -22.96 0.94 16.40
N ARG A 114 -23.64 -0.20 16.36
CA ARG A 114 -23.50 -1.15 15.23
C ARG A 114 -23.99 -0.58 13.89
N ILE A 115 -25.04 0.24 13.91
CA ILE A 115 -25.57 0.91 12.71
C ILE A 115 -24.59 1.98 12.26
N VAL A 116 -24.01 2.75 13.20
CA VAL A 116 -23.00 3.77 12.89
C VAL A 116 -21.74 3.14 12.30
N LEU A 117 -21.25 2.03 12.85
CA LEU A 117 -20.13 1.28 12.29
C LEU A 117 -20.44 0.77 10.87
N SER A 118 -21.65 0.26 10.65
CA SER A 118 -22.08 -0.19 9.32
C SER A 118 -22.12 0.98 8.32
N ALA A 119 -22.55 2.16 8.76
CA ALA A 119 -22.54 3.37 7.94
C ALA A 119 -21.11 3.82 7.61
N LEU A 120 -20.19 3.77 8.57
CA LEU A 120 -18.77 4.05 8.33
C LEU A 120 -18.18 3.08 7.29
N CYS A 121 -18.43 1.78 7.42
CA CYS A 121 -17.97 0.78 6.45
C CYS A 121 -18.56 1.03 5.05
N ALA A 122 -19.85 1.39 4.97
CA ALA A 122 -20.48 1.74 3.70
C ALA A 122 -19.86 2.99 3.05
N GLN A 123 -19.53 4.01 3.84
CA GLN A 123 -18.81 5.20 3.35
C GLN A 123 -17.42 4.85 2.85
N VAL A 124 -16.69 3.97 3.57
CA VAL A 124 -15.37 3.47 3.14
C VAL A 124 -15.45 2.82 1.76
N ARG A 125 -16.40 1.89 1.56
CA ARG A 125 -16.62 1.28 0.24
C ARG A 125 -16.98 2.31 -0.81
N TYR A 126 -17.92 3.20 -0.51
CA TYR A 126 -18.36 4.23 -1.45
C TYR A 126 -17.17 5.09 -1.90
N VAL A 127 -16.37 5.63 -0.97
CA VAL A 127 -15.24 6.50 -1.27
C VAL A 127 -14.26 5.85 -2.24
N LEU A 128 -13.78 4.63 -1.94
CA LEU A 128 -12.77 3.99 -2.77
C LEU A 128 -13.32 3.51 -4.11
N THR A 129 -14.56 3.02 -4.16
CA THR A 129 -15.11 2.42 -5.38
C THR A 129 -15.76 3.43 -6.33
N GLN A 130 -16.43 4.45 -5.82
CA GLN A 130 -17.29 5.34 -6.62
C GLN A 130 -17.16 6.83 -6.25
N GLY A 131 -16.76 7.12 -5.02
CA GLY A 131 -16.77 8.47 -4.47
C GLY A 131 -15.75 9.39 -5.16
N PRO A 132 -16.03 10.71 -5.19
CA PRO A 132 -15.19 11.67 -5.89
C PRO A 132 -13.80 11.81 -5.26
N THR A 133 -13.70 11.71 -3.93
CA THR A 133 -12.41 11.81 -3.22
C THR A 133 -11.51 10.60 -3.47
N GLY A 134 -12.07 9.44 -3.83
CA GLY A 134 -11.32 8.22 -4.19
C GLY A 134 -10.70 8.23 -5.58
N ALA A 135 -10.79 9.33 -6.33
CA ALA A 135 -10.28 9.38 -7.71
C ALA A 135 -8.78 9.07 -7.80
N ILE A 136 -7.97 9.53 -6.84
CA ILE A 136 -6.53 9.26 -6.85
C ILE A 136 -6.21 7.81 -6.52
N PHE A 137 -6.94 7.21 -5.58
CA PHE A 137 -6.82 5.77 -5.28
C PHE A 137 -7.13 4.91 -6.51
N ARG A 138 -8.19 5.24 -7.26
CA ARG A 138 -8.55 4.53 -8.50
C ARG A 138 -7.60 4.81 -9.68
N ARG A 139 -6.64 5.72 -9.55
CA ARG A 139 -5.56 5.89 -10.54
C ARG A 139 -4.39 4.94 -10.32
N ILE A 140 -4.18 4.46 -9.10
CA ILE A 140 -3.14 3.49 -8.76
C ILE A 140 -3.67 2.06 -8.72
N VAL A 141 -4.90 1.87 -8.25
CA VAL A 141 -5.57 0.56 -8.25
C VAL A 141 -6.25 0.33 -9.59
N MET A 142 -5.82 -0.73 -10.29
CA MET A 142 -6.35 -1.11 -11.60
C MET A 142 -7.73 -1.73 -11.48
N ALA A 143 -7.94 -2.55 -10.46
CA ALA A 143 -9.20 -3.20 -10.15
C ALA A 143 -9.24 -3.57 -8.66
N ILE A 144 -10.45 -3.59 -8.09
CA ILE A 144 -10.71 -4.23 -6.79
C ILE A 144 -11.41 -5.55 -7.11
N GLU A 145 -10.75 -6.67 -6.84
CA GLU A 145 -11.25 -8.01 -7.16
C GLU A 145 -12.31 -8.48 -6.17
N SER A 146 -12.11 -8.18 -4.88
CA SER A 146 -13.05 -8.47 -3.80
C SER A 146 -12.95 -7.46 -2.66
N ILE A 147 -14.01 -7.41 -1.86
CA ILE A 147 -14.05 -6.66 -0.60
C ILE A 147 -14.66 -7.60 0.45
N ASP A 148 -13.84 -8.02 1.40
CA ASP A 148 -14.29 -8.84 2.54
C ASP A 148 -14.41 -7.99 3.80
N GLU A 149 -15.38 -8.30 4.67
CA GLU A 149 -15.64 -7.58 5.92
C GLU A 149 -15.67 -8.53 7.11
N GLU A 150 -14.65 -8.43 7.96
CA GLU A 150 -14.48 -9.26 9.13
C GLU A 150 -14.87 -8.47 10.38
N GLY A 151 -16.02 -8.81 10.96
CA GLY A 151 -16.48 -8.23 12.22
C GLY A 151 -15.78 -8.87 13.42
N PHE A 152 -15.45 -8.06 14.42
CA PHE A 152 -14.87 -8.53 15.68
C PHE A 152 -15.94 -8.56 16.77
N ALA A 153 -16.97 -9.36 16.62
CA ALA A 153 -17.96 -9.55 17.69
C ALA A 153 -18.00 -11.03 18.08
N VAL A 154 -17.97 -11.29 19.38
CA VAL A 154 -18.20 -12.62 19.95
C VAL A 154 -19.39 -12.51 20.90
N PRO A 155 -20.63 -12.46 20.35
CA PRO A 155 -21.83 -12.23 21.15
C PRO A 155 -22.03 -13.25 22.27
N GLU A 156 -21.60 -14.49 22.05
CA GLU A 156 -21.72 -15.60 23.01
C GLU A 156 -20.89 -15.38 24.28
N LEU A 157 -19.81 -14.60 24.17
CA LEU A 157 -18.96 -14.18 25.29
C LEU A 157 -19.32 -12.78 25.82
N GLY A 158 -20.37 -12.15 25.29
CA GLY A 158 -20.74 -10.78 25.61
C GLY A 158 -19.79 -9.71 25.05
N LEU A 159 -18.81 -10.10 24.24
CA LEU A 159 -17.79 -9.20 23.69
C LEU A 159 -18.30 -8.58 22.38
N ARG A 160 -18.53 -7.28 22.42
CA ARG A 160 -19.12 -6.52 21.31
C ARG A 160 -18.17 -5.42 20.86
N TRP A 161 -17.06 -5.79 20.22
CA TRP A 161 -16.20 -4.78 19.63
C TRP A 161 -16.88 -4.14 18.42
N GLN A 162 -16.95 -2.82 18.44
CA GLN A 162 -17.38 -1.99 17.34
C GLN A 162 -16.21 -1.77 16.39
N ARG A 163 -15.67 -2.89 15.87
CA ARG A 163 -14.58 -2.93 14.91
C ARG A 163 -14.93 -3.87 13.77
N THR A 164 -14.67 -3.43 12.54
CA THR A 164 -14.73 -4.23 11.33
C THR A 164 -13.45 -4.03 10.55
N THR A 165 -12.81 -5.12 10.15
CA THR A 165 -11.66 -5.09 9.24
C THR A 165 -12.16 -5.32 7.82
N MET A 166 -11.92 -4.36 6.95
CA MET A 166 -12.30 -4.42 5.54
C MET A 166 -11.06 -4.75 4.71
N LEU A 167 -11.10 -5.84 3.94
CA LEU A 167 -10.00 -6.31 3.12
C LEU A 167 -10.33 -6.06 1.65
N PHE A 168 -9.65 -5.10 1.05
CA PHE A 168 -9.77 -4.79 -0.37
C PHE A 168 -8.66 -5.51 -1.14
N ASP A 169 -9.02 -6.56 -1.87
CA ASP A 169 -8.08 -7.23 -2.78
C ASP A 169 -7.94 -6.38 -4.06
N CYS A 170 -6.78 -5.76 -4.22
CA CYS A 170 -6.50 -4.78 -5.25
C CYS A 170 -5.48 -5.32 -6.25
N GLN A 171 -5.81 -5.24 -7.53
CA GLN A 171 -4.83 -5.34 -8.60
C GLN A 171 -4.12 -3.99 -8.76
N ILE A 172 -2.78 -4.01 -8.78
CA ILE A 172 -1.94 -2.82 -8.89
C ILE A 172 -0.89 -3.02 -10.00
N PRO A 173 -0.36 -1.95 -10.60
CA PRO A 173 0.82 -2.07 -11.45
C PRO A 173 2.05 -2.49 -10.63
N ASP A 174 3.03 -3.11 -11.29
CA ASP A 174 4.34 -3.38 -10.71
C ASP A 174 5.23 -2.12 -10.72
N ASP A 175 6.29 -2.12 -9.91
CA ASP A 175 7.21 -0.99 -9.81
C ASP A 175 8.19 -0.96 -10.98
N GLU A 176 8.27 0.17 -11.68
CA GLU A 176 9.23 0.39 -12.76
C GLU A 176 10.28 1.43 -12.33
N PHE A 177 11.51 0.94 -12.13
CA PHE A 177 12.65 1.75 -11.72
C PHE A 177 13.34 2.38 -12.92
N SER A 178 13.73 3.65 -12.77
CA SER A 178 14.52 4.38 -13.76
C SER A 178 15.99 4.46 -13.34
N PRO A 179 16.97 4.33 -14.27
CA PRO A 179 18.38 4.59 -13.99
C PRO A 179 18.66 6.01 -13.46
N ALA A 180 17.79 6.98 -13.78
CA ALA A 180 17.91 8.35 -13.31
C ALA A 180 17.70 8.50 -11.78
N GLY A 181 17.22 7.46 -11.09
CA GLY A 181 16.87 7.51 -9.67
C GLY A 181 15.53 8.22 -9.43
N GLY A 182 15.23 8.49 -8.16
CA GLY A 182 13.96 9.06 -7.72
C GLY A 182 12.83 8.02 -7.61
N LEU A 183 11.60 8.51 -7.45
CA LEU A 183 10.43 7.64 -7.29
C LEU A 183 10.24 6.76 -8.53
N PRO A 184 10.06 5.43 -8.36
CA PRO A 184 9.71 4.56 -9.47
C PRO A 184 8.29 4.87 -9.97
N MET A 185 7.99 4.43 -11.19
CA MET A 185 6.61 4.45 -11.69
C MET A 185 5.83 3.29 -11.05
N PRO A 186 4.53 3.49 -10.71
CA PRO A 186 3.72 4.69 -10.93
C PRO A 186 3.78 5.72 -9.78
N ALA A 187 4.61 5.52 -8.75
CA ALA A 187 4.67 6.39 -7.57
C ALA A 187 4.94 7.86 -7.94
N ALA A 188 5.82 8.11 -8.92
CA ALA A 188 6.07 9.45 -9.44
C ALA A 188 4.80 10.12 -10.02
N THR A 189 3.99 9.39 -10.79
CA THR A 189 2.73 9.89 -11.35
C THR A 189 1.73 10.24 -10.25
N ILE A 190 1.60 9.38 -9.23
CA ILE A 190 0.66 9.63 -8.13
C ILE A 190 1.12 10.81 -7.29
N ALA A 191 2.43 10.92 -7.00
CA ALA A 191 3.00 12.06 -6.30
C ALA A 191 2.66 13.38 -6.99
N ALA A 192 2.75 13.45 -8.32
CA ALA A 192 2.42 14.64 -9.09
C ALA A 192 0.93 15.05 -9.04
N LEU A 193 0.04 14.13 -8.66
CA LEU A 193 -1.41 14.37 -8.57
C LEU A 193 -1.87 14.72 -7.15
N LEU A 194 -1.04 14.42 -6.15
CA LEU A 194 -1.34 14.74 -4.76
C LEU A 194 -1.24 16.25 -4.51
N PRO A 195 -2.06 16.80 -3.61
CA PRO A 195 -1.90 18.18 -3.15
C PRO A 195 -0.50 18.38 -2.56
N GLU A 196 0.11 19.53 -2.85
CA GLU A 196 1.50 19.84 -2.46
C GLU A 196 1.74 19.72 -0.96
N ASN A 197 0.79 20.18 -0.14
CA ASN A 197 0.86 20.13 1.33
C ASN A 197 0.20 18.88 1.93
N SER A 198 -0.06 17.84 1.13
CA SER A 198 -0.67 16.61 1.64
C SER A 198 0.32 15.74 2.41
N TYR A 199 -0.17 15.06 3.44
CA TYR A 199 0.60 14.04 4.17
C TYR A 199 1.17 12.97 3.24
N ALA A 200 0.36 12.50 2.29
CA ALA A 200 0.77 11.51 1.32
C ALA A 200 1.92 12.03 0.43
N ARG A 201 1.84 13.29 -0.05
CA ARG A 201 2.90 13.88 -0.88
C ARG A 201 4.21 13.99 -0.12
N ALA A 202 4.18 14.54 1.09
CA ALA A 202 5.38 14.67 1.93
C ALA A 202 6.03 13.31 2.22
N THR A 203 5.22 12.26 2.44
CA THR A 203 5.72 10.90 2.64
C THR A 203 6.42 10.35 1.40
N LEU A 204 5.85 10.58 0.21
CA LEU A 204 6.47 10.17 -1.06
C LEU A 204 7.75 10.94 -1.37
N ASP A 205 7.79 12.24 -1.10
CA ASP A 205 8.98 13.05 -1.32
C ASP A 205 10.14 12.59 -0.41
N ASN A 206 9.85 12.24 0.84
CA ASN A 206 10.83 11.65 1.75
C ASN A 206 11.33 10.27 1.27
N MET A 207 10.44 9.47 0.68
CA MET A 207 10.80 8.17 0.12
C MET A 207 11.64 8.31 -1.16
N ALA A 208 11.38 9.34 -1.98
CA ALA A 208 12.13 9.62 -3.21
C ALA A 208 13.63 9.75 -2.95
N ALA A 209 14.01 10.32 -1.80
CA ALA A 209 15.40 10.51 -1.38
C ALA A 209 16.17 9.20 -1.19
N GLN A 210 15.48 8.06 -1.07
CA GLN A 210 16.11 6.75 -0.89
C GLN A 210 16.54 6.09 -2.21
N PHE A 211 16.09 6.61 -3.37
CA PHE A 211 16.37 6.02 -4.68
C PHE A 211 17.43 6.82 -5.43
N ALA A 212 18.69 6.38 -5.31
CA ALA A 212 19.80 7.00 -6.01
C ALA A 212 19.82 6.66 -7.51
N ALA A 213 20.36 7.58 -8.31
CA ALA A 213 20.68 7.31 -9.70
C ALA A 213 21.72 6.19 -9.78
N SER A 214 21.53 5.27 -10.72
CA SER A 214 22.49 4.20 -11.00
C SER A 214 23.29 4.54 -12.25
N ALA A 215 24.60 4.35 -12.20
CA ALA A 215 25.43 4.46 -13.39
C ALA A 215 24.98 3.40 -14.42
N PRO A 216 24.86 3.76 -15.72
CA PRO A 216 24.54 2.79 -16.74
C PRO A 216 25.61 1.69 -16.75
N LEU A 217 25.17 0.44 -16.86
CA LEU A 217 26.10 -0.66 -17.06
C LEU A 217 26.88 -0.43 -18.36
N PRO A 218 28.18 -0.78 -18.40
CA PRO A 218 28.93 -0.71 -19.64
C PRO A 218 28.24 -1.56 -20.71
N VAL A 219 28.20 -1.05 -21.93
CA VAL A 219 27.68 -1.81 -23.07
C VAL A 219 28.59 -3.02 -23.28
N ILE A 220 27.99 -4.21 -23.39
CA ILE A 220 28.73 -5.40 -23.81
C ILE A 220 29.11 -5.18 -25.28
N ASP A 221 30.38 -4.90 -25.51
CA ASP A 221 30.94 -4.64 -26.84
C ASP A 221 31.24 -5.95 -27.60
N THR A 222 31.56 -7.01 -26.86
CA THR A 222 31.95 -8.31 -27.41
C THR A 222 31.33 -9.44 -26.60
N ILE A 223 30.74 -10.40 -27.30
CA ILE A 223 30.37 -11.71 -26.76
C ILE A 223 31.18 -12.73 -27.55
N ALA A 224 31.96 -13.56 -26.86
CA ALA A 224 32.64 -14.70 -27.47
C ALA A 224 32.14 -15.99 -26.84
N PHE A 225 31.96 -16.99 -27.71
CA PHE A 225 31.60 -18.34 -27.31
C PHE A 225 32.76 -19.27 -27.65
N GLU A 226 33.17 -20.09 -26.69
CA GLU A 226 34.01 -21.25 -26.93
C GLU A 226 33.12 -22.49 -27.03
N VAL A 227 33.22 -23.21 -28.16
CA VAL A 227 32.58 -24.52 -28.32
C VAL A 227 33.68 -25.56 -28.36
N LYS A 228 33.70 -26.48 -27.39
CA LYS A 228 34.48 -27.71 -27.45
C LYS A 228 33.62 -28.83 -28.03
N GLN A 229 33.87 -29.23 -29.27
CA GLN A 229 33.26 -30.42 -29.87
C GLN A 229 34.36 -31.44 -30.18
N ALA A 230 34.31 -32.60 -29.54
CA ALA A 230 35.26 -33.71 -29.74
C ALA A 230 36.75 -33.31 -29.62
N GLY A 231 37.09 -32.50 -28.60
CA GLY A 231 38.47 -32.05 -28.35
C GLY A 231 38.96 -30.89 -29.23
N VAL A 232 38.13 -30.37 -30.12
CA VAL A 232 38.46 -29.21 -30.96
C VAL A 232 37.72 -27.98 -30.42
N SER A 233 38.47 -26.96 -30.02
CA SER A 233 37.95 -25.65 -29.60
C SER A 233 37.75 -24.75 -30.82
N GLY A 234 36.52 -24.25 -31.02
CA GLY A 234 36.22 -23.19 -31.97
C GLY A 234 35.76 -21.93 -31.23
N GLN A 235 36.27 -20.76 -31.64
CA GLN A 235 35.76 -19.47 -31.18
C GLN A 235 34.80 -18.87 -32.22
N ALA A 236 33.67 -18.34 -31.75
CA ALA A 236 32.80 -17.47 -32.54
C ALA A 236 32.69 -16.10 -31.86
N GLY A 237 33.18 -15.05 -32.52
CA GLY A 237 33.22 -13.67 -32.01
C GLY A 237 34.30 -12.81 -32.69
N THR A 238 34.39 -11.52 -32.33
CA THR A 238 35.49 -10.65 -32.78
C THR A 238 36.80 -11.11 -32.15
N ALA A 239 37.89 -11.16 -32.92
CA ALA A 239 39.20 -11.73 -32.52
C ALA A 239 39.89 -11.01 -31.33
N ALA A 240 39.30 -9.91 -30.83
CA ALA A 240 39.77 -9.18 -29.65
C ALA A 240 39.11 -9.65 -28.34
N ALA A 241 38.23 -10.66 -28.40
CA ALA A 241 37.64 -11.25 -27.21
C ALA A 241 38.72 -11.91 -26.35
N VAL A 242 38.76 -11.48 -25.09
CA VAL A 242 39.71 -11.82 -24.03
C VAL A 242 40.05 -13.31 -24.00
N GLU A 243 41.32 -13.62 -23.71
CA GLU A 243 41.82 -14.95 -23.34
C GLU A 243 40.83 -15.62 -22.35
N PRO A 244 40.41 -16.88 -22.58
CA PRO A 244 39.36 -17.50 -21.79
C PRO A 244 39.73 -17.45 -20.28
N PRO A 245 38.78 -17.10 -19.38
CA PRO A 245 39.05 -16.94 -17.95
C PRO A 245 39.36 -18.26 -17.22
N PHE A 246 39.33 -19.39 -17.94
CA PHE A 246 39.64 -20.70 -17.42
C PHE A 246 40.97 -21.12 -18.03
N ALA A 247 41.99 -21.30 -17.16
CA ALA A 247 43.21 -22.00 -17.55
C ALA A 247 42.85 -23.35 -18.17
N ASP A 248 43.59 -23.77 -19.20
CA ASP A 248 43.43 -25.04 -19.89
C ASP A 248 43.14 -26.15 -18.87
N ILE A 249 41.90 -26.64 -18.87
CA ILE A 249 41.54 -27.83 -18.12
C ILE A 249 42.23 -28.97 -18.89
N GLU A 250 43.35 -29.46 -18.33
CA GLU A 250 44.08 -30.62 -18.83
C GLU A 250 43.12 -31.83 -18.96
N ASP A 251 43.27 -32.59 -20.04
CA ASP A 251 42.48 -33.79 -20.39
C ASP A 251 42.59 -34.92 -19.35
#